data_AF-A0AAF0ZFI9-F1
#
_entry.id   AF-A0AAF0ZFI9-F1
#
_cell.length_a   1.000
_cell.length_b   1.000
_cell.length_c   1.000
_cell.angle_alpha   90.00
_cell.angle_beta   90.00
_cell.angle_gamma   90.00
#
_symmetry.space_group_name_H-M   'P 1'
#
loop_
_entity.id
_entity.type
_entity.pdbx_description
1 polymer ?
#
loop_
_entity_poly.entity_id
_entity_poly.type
_entity_poly.pdbx_seq_one_letter_code
_entity_poly.pdbx_strand_id
1 'polypeptide(L)'
;MKFLFDVKKYVWYEPFLYRECDDNVIRCCIPEVEVNEIVEAYHALLTSGHHGSIHIAFKVLQCGYYLPTLFRDGHAFCKYCVQCLLQGSISRRHELPLSQILEIELFDVWGIDFIGPFPRSFGNKYIFVAIDYVSKWVEAIALPNNEA
;
A
#
# COMPACT_ATOMS: atom_id res chain seq x y z
N MET A 1 7.42 -40.75 -9.01
CA MET A 1 6.75 -40.17 -10.20
C MET A 1 5.75 -39.12 -9.72
N LYS A 2 6.17 -37.84 -9.65
CA LYS A 2 5.39 -36.72 -9.06
C LYS A 2 4.08 -36.45 -9.80
N PHE A 3 4.09 -36.60 -11.12
CA PHE A 3 2.93 -36.39 -11.99
C PHE A 3 1.71 -37.24 -11.60
N LEU A 4 1.86 -38.56 -11.43
CA LEU A 4 0.74 -39.44 -11.04
C LEU A 4 0.17 -39.11 -9.66
N PHE A 5 0.98 -38.54 -8.78
CA PHE A 5 0.52 -38.08 -7.47
C PHE A 5 -0.29 -36.78 -7.61
N ASP A 6 0.19 -35.84 -8.43
CA ASP A 6 -0.48 -34.55 -8.65
C ASP A 6 -1.81 -34.71 -9.38
N VAL A 7 -1.91 -35.62 -10.36
CA VAL A 7 -3.16 -35.88 -11.12
C VAL A 7 -4.29 -36.36 -10.22
N LYS A 8 -3.99 -37.08 -9.12
CA LYS A 8 -5.02 -37.53 -8.16
C LYS A 8 -5.75 -36.39 -7.47
N LYS A 9 -5.17 -35.18 -7.46
CA LYS A 9 -5.80 -33.98 -6.91
C LYS A 9 -6.83 -33.37 -7.86
N TYR A 10 -6.94 -33.85 -9.09
CA TYR A 10 -7.83 -33.28 -10.09
C TYR A 10 -9.01 -34.19 -10.39
N VAL A 11 -10.18 -33.58 -10.56
CA VAL A 11 -11.43 -34.26 -10.90
C VAL A 11 -12.04 -33.58 -12.12
N TRP A 12 -12.35 -34.36 -13.14
CA TRP A 12 -13.03 -33.86 -14.34
C TRP A 12 -14.54 -34.04 -14.19
N TYR A 13 -15.29 -32.94 -14.32
CA TYR A 13 -16.74 -32.94 -14.35
C TYR A 13 -17.19 -32.02 -15.48
N GLU A 14 -17.46 -32.62 -16.64
CA GLU A 14 -17.65 -31.91 -17.90
C GLU A 14 -18.64 -30.73 -17.78
N PRO A 15 -18.28 -29.52 -18.28
CA PRO A 15 -17.07 -29.16 -19.03
C PRO A 15 -15.88 -28.67 -18.18
N PHE A 16 -15.91 -28.88 -16.86
CA PHE A 16 -15.00 -28.23 -15.92
C PHE A 16 -13.99 -29.19 -15.28
N LEU A 17 -12.77 -28.69 -15.09
CA LEU A 17 -11.73 -29.36 -14.31
C LEU A 17 -11.75 -28.78 -12.90
N TYR A 18 -11.77 -29.63 -11.88
CA TYR A 18 -11.67 -29.23 -10.48
C TYR A 18 -10.36 -29.73 -9.87
N ARG A 19 -9.88 -29.02 -8.84
CA ARG A 19 -8.71 -29.41 -8.05
C ARG A 19 -9.01 -29.36 -6.56
N GLU A 20 -8.68 -30.43 -5.84
CA GLU A 20 -8.54 -30.42 -4.38
C GLU A 20 -7.24 -29.69 -4.01
N CYS A 21 -7.40 -28.54 -3.37
CA CYS A 21 -6.29 -27.71 -2.94
C CYS A 21 -5.72 -28.15 -1.59
N ASP A 22 -4.59 -27.59 -1.18
CA ASP A 22 -3.88 -28.03 0.04
C ASP A 22 -4.63 -27.63 1.33
N ASP A 23 -5.63 -26.76 1.23
CA ASP A 23 -6.61 -26.45 2.27
C ASP A 23 -7.84 -27.40 2.25
N ASN A 24 -7.77 -28.49 1.47
CA ASN A 24 -8.84 -29.47 1.24
C ASN A 24 -10.12 -28.87 0.63
N VAL A 25 -10.03 -27.68 0.03
CA VAL A 25 -11.15 -27.05 -0.69
C VAL A 25 -11.05 -27.39 -2.18
N ILE A 26 -12.15 -27.89 -2.74
CA ILE A 26 -12.27 -28.17 -4.18
C ILE A 26 -12.57 -26.87 -4.92
N ARG A 27 -11.76 -26.56 -5.93
CA ARG A 27 -11.89 -25.33 -6.73
C ARG A 27 -11.92 -25.63 -8.23
N CYS A 28 -12.69 -24.84 -8.97
CA CYS A 28 -12.77 -24.92 -10.44
C CYS A 28 -11.48 -24.35 -11.04
N CYS A 29 -10.85 -25.10 -11.95
CA CYS A 29 -9.64 -24.67 -12.63
C CYS A 29 -10.01 -23.69 -13.75
N ILE A 30 -9.37 -22.53 -13.72
CA ILE A 30 -9.54 -21.50 -14.74
C ILE A 30 -8.82 -21.95 -16.02
N PRO A 31 -9.49 -21.92 -17.19
CA PRO A 31 -8.83 -22.08 -18.49
C PRO A 31 -7.80 -20.98 -18.72
N GLU A 32 -6.64 -21.32 -19.30
CA GLU A 32 -5.56 -20.36 -19.51
C GLU A 32 -6.00 -19.12 -20.31
N VAL A 33 -6.96 -19.29 -21.22
CA VAL A 33 -7.53 -18.20 -22.04
C VAL A 33 -8.31 -17.15 -21.23
N GLU A 34 -8.86 -17.52 -20.07
CA GLU A 34 -9.66 -16.61 -19.21
C GLU A 34 -8.81 -15.90 -18.14
N VAL A 35 -7.55 -16.30 -17.97
CA VAL A 35 -6.70 -15.80 -16.87
C VAL A 35 -6.52 -14.29 -16.92
N ASN A 36 -6.25 -13.73 -18.10
CA ASN A 36 -6.02 -12.30 -18.24
C ASN A 36 -7.29 -11.50 -17.92
N GLU A 37 -8.46 -11.95 -18.40
CA GLU A 37 -9.74 -11.29 -18.15
C GLU A 37 -10.08 -11.28 -16.66
N ILE A 38 -9.83 -12.39 -15.96
CA ILE A 38 -10.07 -12.50 -14.51
C ILE A 38 -9.12 -11.60 -13.72
N VAL A 39 -7.82 -11.62 -14.05
CA VAL A 39 -6.82 -10.78 -13.35
C VAL A 39 -7.12 -9.30 -13.59
N GLU A 40 -7.48 -8.93 -14.82
CA GLU A 40 -7.90 -7.56 -15.16
C GLU A 40 -9.15 -7.16 -14.39
N ALA A 41 -10.17 -8.02 -14.31
CA ALA A 41 -11.38 -7.74 -13.55
C ALA A 41 -11.09 -7.46 -12.07
N TYR A 42 -10.26 -8.27 -11.41
CA TYR A 42 -9.94 -8.06 -10.00
C TYR A 42 -8.92 -6.95 -9.74
N HIS A 43 -8.22 -6.46 -10.76
CA HIS A 43 -7.24 -5.40 -10.62
C HIS A 43 -7.79 -4.03 -11.05
N ALA A 44 -8.31 -3.93 -12.27
CA ALA A 44 -8.51 -2.67 -13.00
C ALA A 44 -9.99 -2.26 -13.19
N LEU A 45 -10.97 -3.05 -12.75
CA LEU A 45 -12.36 -2.60 -12.73
C LEU A 45 -12.51 -1.33 -11.88
N LEU A 46 -13.46 -0.45 -12.24
CA LEU A 46 -13.73 0.79 -11.50
C LEU A 46 -13.93 0.57 -10.00
N THR A 47 -14.44 -0.60 -9.61
CA THR A 47 -14.73 -0.98 -8.23
C THR A 47 -13.60 -1.77 -7.55
N SER A 48 -12.57 -2.22 -8.29
CA SER A 48 -11.53 -3.12 -7.76
C SER A 48 -10.27 -2.41 -7.26
N GLY A 49 -10.23 -1.08 -7.32
CA GLY A 49 -9.26 -0.26 -6.56
C GLY A 49 -7.78 -0.56 -6.79
N HIS A 50 -7.38 -1.13 -7.94
CA HIS A 50 -5.98 -1.47 -8.25
C HIS A 50 -5.32 -2.38 -7.20
N HIS A 51 -6.07 -3.36 -6.69
CA HIS A 51 -5.56 -4.28 -5.68
C HIS A 51 -4.28 -5.00 -6.11
N GLY A 52 -3.38 -5.18 -5.15
CA GLY A 52 -2.10 -5.85 -5.36
C GLY A 52 -2.26 -7.34 -5.71
N SER A 53 -1.22 -7.92 -6.30
CA SER A 53 -1.20 -9.30 -6.81
C SER A 53 -1.61 -10.37 -5.79
N ILE A 54 -1.21 -10.20 -4.53
CA ILE A 54 -1.58 -11.11 -3.44
C ILE A 54 -3.09 -11.09 -3.20
N HIS A 55 -3.70 -9.91 -3.21
CA HIS A 55 -5.13 -9.75 -2.98
C HIS A 55 -5.96 -10.37 -4.10
N ILE A 56 -5.54 -10.17 -5.36
CA ILE A 56 -6.14 -10.82 -6.54
C ILE A 56 -6.11 -12.34 -6.37
N ALA A 57 -4.94 -12.90 -6.02
CA ALA A 57 -4.79 -14.34 -5.84
C ALA A 57 -5.71 -14.89 -4.74
N PHE A 58 -5.79 -14.21 -3.60
CA PHE A 58 -6.70 -14.60 -2.53
C PHE A 58 -8.17 -14.53 -2.96
N LYS A 59 -8.56 -13.49 -3.71
CA LYS A 59 -9.95 -13.33 -4.14
C LYS A 59 -10.38 -14.43 -5.10
N VAL A 60 -9.53 -14.77 -6.07
CA VAL A 60 -9.76 -15.89 -7.01
C VAL A 60 -9.94 -17.20 -6.24
N LEU A 61 -9.05 -17.49 -5.28
CA LEU A 61 -9.17 -18.69 -4.43
C LEU A 61 -10.44 -18.69 -3.56
N GLN A 62 -10.81 -17.54 -3.00
CA GLN A 62 -12.04 -17.39 -2.19
C GLN A 62 -13.32 -17.56 -3.02
N CYS A 63 -13.30 -17.16 -4.30
CA CYS A 63 -14.41 -17.37 -5.22
C CYS A 63 -14.52 -18.80 -5.74
N GLY A 64 -13.70 -19.73 -5.24
CA GLY A 64 -13.76 -21.14 -5.61
C GLY A 64 -13.02 -21.48 -6.90
N TYR A 65 -12.14 -20.60 -7.38
CA TYR A 65 -11.36 -20.81 -8.59
C TYR A 65 -9.89 -21.09 -8.30
N TYR A 66 -9.23 -21.80 -9.20
CA TYR A 66 -7.83 -22.18 -9.08
C TYR A 66 -7.07 -21.98 -10.38
N LEU A 67 -5.85 -21.46 -10.25
CA LEU A 67 -4.86 -21.39 -11.31
C LEU A 67 -3.48 -21.69 -10.70
N PRO A 68 -2.67 -22.60 -11.26
CA PRO A 68 -1.35 -22.91 -10.71
C PRO A 68 -0.41 -21.70 -10.66
N THR A 69 -0.56 -20.78 -11.60
CA THR A 69 0.33 -19.64 -11.82
C THR A 69 -0.24 -18.31 -11.32
N LEU A 70 -1.32 -18.36 -10.54
CA LEU A 70 -2.10 -17.20 -10.08
C LEU A 70 -1.26 -16.06 -9.50
N PHE A 71 -0.33 -16.36 -8.59
CA PHE A 71 0.52 -15.34 -7.97
C PHE A 71 1.50 -14.72 -8.98
N ARG A 72 2.04 -15.53 -9.89
CA ARG A 72 2.95 -15.08 -10.94
C ARG A 72 2.23 -14.17 -11.93
N ASP A 73 1.05 -14.60 -12.39
CA ASP A 73 0.28 -13.89 -13.39
C ASP A 73 -0.31 -12.59 -12.83
N GLY A 74 -0.83 -12.62 -11.59
CA GLY A 74 -1.24 -11.41 -10.86
C GLY A 74 -0.07 -10.44 -10.64
N HIS A 75 1.11 -10.93 -10.27
CA HIS A 75 2.30 -10.08 -10.13
C HIS A 75 2.73 -9.46 -11.46
N ALA A 76 2.77 -10.25 -12.53
CA ALA A 76 3.12 -9.76 -13.87
C ALA A 76 2.15 -8.66 -14.31
N PHE A 77 0.85 -8.85 -14.11
CA PHE A 77 -0.17 -7.86 -14.46
C PHE A 77 0.00 -6.56 -13.66
N CYS A 78 0.06 -6.63 -12.33
CA CYS A 78 0.23 -5.44 -11.49
C CYS A 78 1.53 -4.70 -11.79
N LYS A 79 2.61 -5.41 -12.12
CA LYS A 79 3.92 -4.81 -12.45
C LYS A 79 3.87 -3.91 -13.68
N TYR A 80 3.02 -4.23 -14.66
CA TYR A 80 2.90 -3.46 -15.90
C TYR A 80 1.66 -2.55 -15.94
N CYS A 81 0.88 -2.46 -14.84
CA CYS A 81 -0.23 -1.53 -14.75
C CYS A 81 0.28 -0.08 -14.68
N VAL A 82 -0.06 0.71 -15.71
CA VAL A 82 0.35 2.12 -15.82
C VAL A 82 -0.17 2.96 -14.66
N GLN A 83 -1.42 2.76 -14.23
CA GLN A 83 -2.02 3.53 -13.13
C GLN A 83 -1.29 3.28 -11.80
N CYS A 84 -0.99 2.01 -11.48
CA CYS A 84 -0.20 1.67 -10.30
C CYS A 84 1.23 2.22 -10.37
N LEU A 85 1.84 2.21 -11.55
CA LEU A 85 3.19 2.75 -11.75
C LEU A 85 3.22 4.26 -11.52
N LEU A 86 2.21 4.99 -12.01
CA LEU A 86 2.10 6.44 -11.85
C LEU A 86 1.78 6.87 -10.41
N GLN A 87 0.94 6.13 -9.69
CA GLN A 87 0.65 6.42 -8.28
C GLN A 87 1.86 6.18 -7.38
N GLY A 88 2.76 5.28 -7.78
CA GLY A 88 3.91 4.89 -6.99
C GLY A 88 3.52 3.99 -5.82
N SER A 89 4.45 3.13 -5.38
CA SER A 89 4.26 2.27 -4.22
C SER A 89 4.98 2.83 -3.00
N ILE A 90 4.31 2.89 -1.84
CA ILE A 90 4.99 3.06 -0.56
C ILE A 90 5.82 1.80 -0.29
N SER A 91 7.09 1.86 -0.65
CA SER A 91 8.09 0.85 -0.29
C SER A 91 8.66 1.08 1.10
N ARG A 92 9.39 0.08 1.64
CA ARG A 92 10.18 0.20 2.88
C ARG A 92 11.18 1.37 2.88
N ARG A 93 11.55 1.91 1.72
CA ARG A 93 12.41 3.11 1.63
C ARG A 93 11.71 4.37 2.14
N HIS A 94 10.38 4.36 2.23
CA HIS A 94 9.59 5.45 2.79
C HIS A 94 9.28 5.22 4.28
N GLU A 95 9.72 4.09 4.87
CA GLU A 95 9.63 3.92 6.32
C GLU A 95 10.51 4.97 6.98
N LEU A 96 9.90 5.75 7.89
CA LEU A 96 10.67 6.65 8.74
C LEU A 96 11.55 5.80 9.66
N PRO A 97 12.84 6.14 9.82
CA PRO A 97 13.72 5.43 10.73
C PRO A 97 13.14 5.53 12.15
N LEU A 98 13.02 4.39 12.83
CA LEU A 98 12.67 4.35 14.24
C LEU A 98 13.85 4.95 15.02
N SER A 99 13.72 6.19 15.49
CA SER A 99 14.68 6.77 16.41
C SER A 99 14.49 6.19 17.80
N GLN A 100 15.59 5.95 18.51
CA GLN A 100 15.55 5.60 19.94
C GLN A 100 14.86 6.72 20.73
N ILE A 101 14.22 6.37 21.84
CA ILE A 101 13.68 7.35 22.79
C ILE A 101 14.89 8.13 23.33
N LEU A 102 14.98 9.41 22.95
CA LEU A 102 15.94 10.34 23.52
C LEU A 102 15.45 10.72 24.93
N GLU A 103 16.32 10.62 25.93
CA GLU A 103 16.10 11.29 27.22
C GLU A 103 16.30 12.78 26.99
N ILE A 104 15.21 13.55 26.97
CA ILE A 104 15.19 14.99 26.74
C ILE A 104 14.61 15.64 27.99
N GLU A 105 15.34 16.57 28.60
CA GLU A 105 14.88 17.36 29.74
C GLU A 105 14.17 18.65 29.29
N LEU A 106 13.56 19.37 30.23
CA LEU A 106 12.89 20.64 29.96
C LEU A 106 13.88 21.63 29.35
N PHE A 107 13.52 22.23 28.21
CA PHE A 107 14.30 23.22 27.45
C PHE A 107 15.50 22.69 26.65
N ASP A 108 15.66 21.37 26.51
CA ASP A 108 16.73 20.76 25.70
C ASP A 108 16.50 20.85 24.18
N VAL A 109 15.23 20.82 23.73
CA VAL A 109 14.87 20.78 22.31
C VAL A 109 13.73 21.74 22.02
N TRP A 110 13.94 22.62 21.03
CA TRP A 110 12.95 23.60 20.59
C TRP A 110 12.55 23.36 19.13
N GLY A 111 11.24 23.33 18.88
CA GLY A 111 10.67 23.43 17.53
C GLY A 111 10.47 24.88 17.16
N ILE A 112 11.04 25.31 16.04
CA ILE A 112 10.97 26.70 15.58
C ILE A 112 10.28 26.75 14.22
N ASP A 113 9.35 27.69 14.05
CA ASP A 113 8.66 27.89 12.78
C ASP A 113 8.30 29.37 12.54
N PHE A 114 8.09 29.71 11.27
CA PHE A 114 7.53 31.00 10.84
C PHE A 114 6.15 30.78 10.24
N ILE A 115 5.15 31.39 10.86
CA ILE A 115 3.78 31.36 10.36
C ILE A 115 3.51 32.67 9.62
N GLY A 116 3.11 32.58 8.35
CA GLY A 116 2.76 33.74 7.53
C GLY A 116 3.00 33.54 6.02
N PRO A 117 2.85 34.59 5.21
CA PRO A 117 2.55 35.98 5.60
C PRO A 117 1.07 36.22 5.95
N PHE A 118 0.83 37.02 7.00
CA PHE A 118 -0.47 37.55 7.42
C PHE A 118 -0.71 38.97 6.90
N PRO A 119 -1.96 39.48 6.94
CA PRO A 119 -2.23 40.90 6.76
C PRO A 119 -1.36 41.76 7.69
N ARG A 120 -0.85 42.88 7.18
CA ARG A 120 0.06 43.74 7.95
C ARG A 120 -0.63 44.30 9.20
N SER A 121 0.02 44.12 10.34
CA SER A 121 -0.36 44.74 11.62
C SER A 121 0.88 45.36 12.26
N PHE A 122 0.85 46.68 12.50
CA PHE A 122 2.00 47.45 13.03
C PHE A 122 3.33 47.21 12.27
N GLY A 123 3.26 46.98 10.96
CA GLY A 123 4.42 46.69 10.11
C GLY A 123 4.83 45.21 10.05
N ASN A 124 4.29 44.36 10.92
CA ASN A 124 4.58 42.93 10.98
C ASN A 124 3.68 42.10 10.06
N LYS A 125 4.22 41.01 9.52
CA LYS A 125 3.57 40.06 8.60
C LYS A 125 3.74 38.60 9.00
N TYR A 126 4.69 38.28 9.86
CA TYR A 126 5.00 36.91 10.25
C TYR A 126 4.92 36.77 11.76
N ILE A 127 4.66 35.56 12.22
CA ILE A 127 4.79 35.18 13.62
C ILE A 127 5.90 34.13 13.68
N PHE A 128 7.00 34.47 14.33
CA PHE A 128 8.02 33.52 14.72
C PHE A 128 7.55 32.80 15.97
N VAL A 129 7.57 31.47 15.95
CA VAL A 129 7.13 30.65 17.07
C VAL A 129 8.27 29.71 17.45
N ALA A 130 8.63 29.70 18.73
CA ALA A 130 9.55 28.74 19.32
C ALA A 130 8.80 27.96 20.40
N ILE A 131 8.80 26.63 20.29
CA ILE A 131 8.07 25.73 21.17
C ILE A 131 9.05 24.77 21.81
N ASP A 132 9.14 24.77 23.15
CA ASP A 132 9.86 23.72 23.86
C ASP A 132 9.16 22.38 23.66
N TYR A 133 9.91 21.37 23.22
CA TYR A 133 9.34 20.10 22.80
C TYR A 133 8.73 19.31 23.99
N VAL A 134 9.29 19.46 25.20
CA VAL A 134 8.90 18.71 26.39
C VAL A 134 7.74 19.38 27.12
N SER A 135 7.91 20.63 27.57
CA SER A 135 6.88 21.38 28.30
C SER A 135 5.72 21.86 27.44
N LYS A 136 5.92 21.91 26.12
CA LYS A 136 5.05 22.60 25.16
C LYS A 136 4.90 24.10 25.46
N TRP A 137 5.87 24.70 26.17
CA TRP A 137 5.94 26.15 26.35
C TRP A 137 6.16 26.84 25.00
N VAL A 138 5.42 27.92 24.74
CA VAL A 138 5.44 28.63 23.45
C VAL A 138 5.88 30.08 23.67
N GLU A 139 6.88 30.50 22.92
CA GLU A 139 7.25 31.90 22.72
C GLU A 139 6.90 32.31 21.30
N ALA A 140 6.24 33.47 21.15
CA ALA A 140 5.83 33.97 19.83
C ALA A 140 6.15 35.47 19.67
N ILE A 141 6.75 35.84 18.55
CA ILE A 141 7.14 37.22 18.24
C ILE A 141 6.63 37.59 16.83
N ALA A 142 6.02 38.77 16.71
CA ALA A 142 5.59 39.31 15.42
C ALA A 142 6.78 39.99 14.70
N LEU A 143 6.99 39.65 13.43
CA LEU A 143 8.12 40.13 12.63
C LEU A 143 7.68 40.71 11.26
N PRO A 144 8.42 41.67 10.70
CA PRO A 144 8.12 42.29 9.40
C PRO A 144 8.46 41.39 8.20
N ASN A 145 9.46 40.52 8.34
CA ASN A 145 9.93 39.53 7.36
C ASN A 145 10.19 38.17 8.04
N ASN A 146 10.49 37.15 7.24
CA ASN A 146 10.87 35.81 7.67
C ASN A 146 12.37 35.53 7.44
N GLU A 147 13.19 36.57 7.48
CA GLU A 147 14.65 36.48 7.33
C GLU A 147 15.27 36.35 8.72
N ALA A 148 16.12 35.34 8.91
CA ALA A 148 16.87 35.09 10.14
C ALA A 148 18.18 35.89 10.19
#